data_AF-A0A6I1Z9R1-F1
#
_entry.id   AF-A0A6I1Z9R1-F1
#
_cell.length_a   1.000
_cell.length_b   1.000
_cell.length_c   1.000
_cell.angle_alpha   90.00
_cell.angle_beta   90.00
_cell.angle_gamma   90.00
#
_symmetry.space_group_name_H-M   'P 1'
#
loop_
_entity.id
_entity.type
_entity.pdbx_description
1 polymer ?
#
loop_
_entity_poly.entity_id
_entity_poly.type
_entity_poly.pdbx_seq_one_letter_code
_entity_poly.pdbx_strand_id
1 'polypeptide(L)'
;MAVEKSWKRTKRRVARSFGGRCHSSREAGVPDVEAGPFAIEVKERGRFPGWLRLALKQARRKAKIGQLPLVVLCQPGRTDDMVLLSRSDFINWFGTGGVAL
;
A
#
# COMPACT_ATOMS: atom_id res chain seq x y z
N MET A 1 0.54 -18.08 26.25
CA MET A 1 0.27 -17.86 24.80
C MET A 1 1.18 -16.74 24.31
N ALA A 2 1.99 -16.96 23.27
CA ALA A 2 2.88 -15.91 22.76
C ALA A 2 2.07 -14.78 22.11
N VAL A 3 2.27 -13.54 22.57
CA VAL A 3 1.66 -12.34 21.96
C VAL A 3 2.17 -12.22 20.53
N GLU A 4 1.24 -12.18 19.58
CA GLU A 4 1.58 -11.98 18.18
C GLU A 4 2.19 -10.59 17.96
N LYS A 5 3.37 -10.55 17.33
CA LYS A 5 4.02 -9.28 16.95
C LYS A 5 3.11 -8.47 16.02
N SER A 6 2.98 -7.17 16.27
CA SER A 6 2.09 -6.24 15.52
C SER A 6 2.25 -6.34 14.00
N TRP A 7 3.49 -6.47 13.52
CA TRP A 7 3.79 -6.50 12.09
C TRP A 7 3.21 -7.73 11.39
N LYS A 8 3.16 -8.90 12.07
CA LYS A 8 2.54 -10.12 11.52
C LYS A 8 1.03 -9.94 11.35
N ARG A 9 0.39 -9.30 12.33
CA ARG A 9 -1.03 -8.94 12.27
C ARG A 9 -1.30 -7.96 11.13
N THR A 10 -0.42 -6.96 10.95
CA THR A 10 -0.53 -5.98 9.87
C THR A 10 -0.40 -6.63 8.49
N LYS A 11 0.55 -7.55 8.27
CA LYS A 11 0.66 -8.30 7.00
C LYS A 11 -0.60 -9.09 6.67
N ARG A 12 -1.13 -9.87 7.62
CA ARG A 12 -2.38 -10.62 7.40
C ARG A 12 -3.60 -9.72 7.18
N ARG A 13 -3.63 -8.53 7.80
CA ARG A 13 -4.68 -7.52 7.51
C ARG A 13 -4.56 -7.01 6.08
N VAL A 14 -3.35 -6.76 5.58
CA VAL A 14 -3.12 -6.37 4.19
C VAL A 14 -3.54 -7.48 3.25
N ALA A 15 -3.07 -8.71 3.45
CA ALA A 15 -3.45 -9.88 2.64
C ALA A 15 -4.97 -10.03 2.51
N ARG A 16 -5.70 -9.98 3.62
CA ARG A 16 -7.18 -10.03 3.61
C ARG A 16 -7.82 -8.91 2.79
N SER A 17 -7.29 -7.70 2.85
CA SER A 17 -7.83 -6.58 2.07
C SER A 17 -7.56 -6.69 0.57
N PHE A 18 -6.52 -7.41 0.17
CA PHE A 18 -6.20 -7.69 -1.23
C PHE A 18 -6.67 -9.09 -1.66
N GLY A 19 -7.42 -9.84 -0.82
CA GLY A 19 -7.80 -11.22 -1.13
C GLY A 19 -6.61 -12.16 -1.40
N GLY A 20 -5.43 -11.80 -0.90
CA GLY A 20 -4.16 -12.47 -1.21
C GLY A 20 -3.66 -13.39 -0.11
N ARG A 21 -2.53 -14.04 -0.39
CA ARG A 21 -1.79 -14.90 0.54
C ARG A 21 -0.71 -14.08 1.25
N CYS A 22 -0.56 -14.28 2.56
CA CYS A 22 0.53 -13.71 3.35
C CYS A 22 1.68 -14.73 3.42
N HIS A 23 2.88 -14.32 3.04
CA HIS A 23 4.09 -15.12 3.21
C HIS A 23 4.65 -15.04 4.62
N SER A 24 5.40 -16.07 5.00
CA SER A 24 6.13 -16.07 6.26
C SER A 24 7.49 -15.42 6.08
N SER A 25 8.04 -14.80 7.13
CA SER A 25 9.37 -14.17 7.07
C SER A 25 10.54 -15.14 6.88
N ARG A 26 10.28 -16.45 6.73
CA ARG A 26 11.28 -17.49 6.48
C ARG A 26 11.44 -17.79 4.98
N GLU A 27 10.48 -17.35 4.17
CA GLU A 27 10.53 -17.50 2.72
C GLU A 27 11.32 -16.30 2.19
N ALA A 28 12.61 -16.50 1.89
CA ALA A 28 13.45 -15.46 1.32
C ALA A 28 13.14 -15.29 -0.18
N GLY A 29 13.18 -14.06 -0.68
CA GLY A 29 12.96 -13.76 -2.10
C GLY A 29 11.51 -13.73 -2.58
N VAL A 30 10.54 -13.80 -1.66
CA VAL A 30 9.09 -13.66 -1.96
C VAL A 30 8.52 -12.39 -1.32
N PRO A 31 7.46 -11.79 -1.90
CA PRO A 31 6.81 -10.62 -1.30
C PRO A 31 6.13 -10.96 0.03
N ASP A 32 5.92 -9.96 0.88
CA ASP A 32 5.17 -10.16 2.14
C ASP A 32 3.72 -10.65 1.89
N VAL A 33 3.09 -10.16 0.82
CA VAL A 33 1.74 -10.55 0.38
C VAL A 33 1.73 -10.70 -1.14
N GLU A 34 1.17 -11.81 -1.61
CA GLU A 34 0.91 -12.06 -3.03
C GLU A 34 -0.61 -12.00 -3.27
N ALA A 35 -1.06 -11.21 -4.23
CA ALA A 35 -2.48 -10.98 -4.50
C ALA A 35 -2.75 -10.72 -5.99
N GLY A 36 -3.02 -11.78 -6.75
CA GLY A 36 -3.22 -11.69 -8.20
C GLY A 36 -2.01 -11.03 -8.88
N PRO A 37 -2.18 -9.89 -9.57
CA PRO A 37 -1.06 -9.20 -10.23
C PRO A 37 -0.15 -8.43 -9.26
N PHE A 38 -0.44 -8.42 -7.95
CA PHE A 38 0.27 -7.59 -6.98
C PHE A 38 1.26 -8.40 -6.12
N ALA A 39 2.54 -8.01 -6.18
CA ALA A 39 3.57 -8.40 -5.21
C ALA A 39 3.75 -7.25 -4.19
N ILE A 40 3.31 -7.47 -2.95
CA ILE A 40 3.14 -6.40 -1.96
C ILE A 40 4.13 -6.56 -0.80
N GLU A 41 4.97 -5.53 -0.63
CA GLU A 41 5.84 -5.35 0.55
C GLU A 41 5.15 -4.53 1.64
N VAL A 42 5.13 -5.03 2.88
CA VAL A 42 4.40 -4.37 3.99
C VAL A 42 5.38 -3.79 5.00
N LYS A 43 5.46 -2.45 5.03
CA LYS A 43 6.28 -1.72 6.01
C LYS A 43 5.41 -1.06 7.08
N GLU A 44 5.41 -1.61 8.28
CA GLU A 44 4.81 -0.99 9.47
C GLU A 44 5.80 -0.01 10.13
N ARG A 45 5.33 1.19 10.49
CA ARG A 45 6.08 2.21 11.23
C ARG A 45 5.14 2.85 12.25
N GLY A 46 5.66 3.17 13.44
CA GLY A 46 4.86 3.80 14.50
C GLY A 46 4.37 5.21 14.14
N ARG A 47 5.11 5.92 13.28
CA ARG A 47 4.71 7.21 12.70
C ARG A 47 5.26 7.34 11.28
N PHE A 48 4.50 8.03 10.45
CA PHE A 48 4.97 8.58 9.17
C PHE A 48 5.20 10.08 9.34
N PRO A 49 6.05 10.71 8.49
CA PRO A 49 6.10 12.17 8.39
C PRO A 49 4.70 12.75 8.20
N GLY A 50 4.32 13.72 9.04
CA GLY A 50 2.95 14.26 9.07
C GLY A 50 2.51 14.85 7.72
N TRP A 51 3.45 15.40 6.96
CA TRP A 51 3.20 15.99 5.65
C TRP A 51 2.69 14.97 4.62
N LEU A 52 3.04 13.68 4.72
CA LEU A 52 2.52 12.65 3.80
C LEU A 52 1.00 12.49 3.95
N ARG A 53 0.50 12.49 5.19
CA ARG A 53 -0.95 12.42 5.45
C ARG A 53 -1.66 13.69 4.99
N LEU A 54 -1.03 14.85 5.16
CA LEU A 54 -1.58 16.11 4.68
C LEU A 54 -1.63 16.16 3.14
N ALA A 55 -0.59 15.70 2.46
CA ALA A 55 -0.54 15.60 1.00
C ALA A 55 -1.67 14.70 0.46
N LEU A 56 -1.86 13.51 1.04
CA LEU A 56 -2.99 12.62 0.69
C LEU A 56 -4.35 13.30 0.92
N LYS A 57 -4.51 14.01 2.04
CA LYS A 57 -5.76 14.76 2.33
C LYS A 57 -5.97 15.91 1.33
N GLN A 58 -4.91 16.55 0.86
CA GLN A 58 -5.00 17.60 -0.16
C GLN A 58 -5.35 17.00 -1.53
N ALA A 59 -4.69 15.91 -1.95
CA ALA A 59 -4.99 15.21 -3.20
C ALA A 59 -6.46 14.79 -3.27
N ARG A 60 -6.98 14.15 -2.20
CA ARG A 60 -8.39 13.75 -2.10
C ARG A 60 -9.37 14.92 -2.19
N ARG A 61 -9.06 16.05 -1.56
CA ARG A 61 -9.95 17.24 -1.59
C ARG A 61 -9.98 17.92 -2.96
N LYS A 62 -8.92 17.78 -3.75
CA LYS A 62 -8.78 18.41 -5.07
C LYS A 62 -9.24 17.51 -6.21
N ALA A 63 -9.33 16.20 -5.99
CA ALA A 63 -9.84 15.25 -6.98
C ALA A 63 -11.33 15.51 -7.26
N LYS A 64 -11.70 15.56 -8.54
CA LYS A 64 -13.09 15.60 -9.00
C LYS A 64 -13.67 14.19 -9.11
N ILE A 65 -14.97 14.11 -9.37
CA ILE A 65 -15.65 12.84 -9.67
C ILE A 65 -14.92 12.16 -10.84
N GLY A 66 -14.64 10.87 -10.67
CA GLY A 66 -13.92 10.07 -11.67
C GLY A 66 -12.41 10.34 -11.73
N GLN A 67 -11.81 11.00 -10.73
CA GLN A 67 -10.36 11.15 -10.63
C GLN A 67 -9.78 10.38 -9.44
N LEU A 68 -8.69 9.63 -9.68
CA LEU A 68 -7.92 8.98 -8.62
C LEU A 68 -7.00 9.99 -7.95
N PRO A 69 -7.15 10.27 -6.63
CA PRO A 69 -6.23 11.16 -5.93
C PRO A 69 -4.85 10.52 -5.77
N LEU A 70 -3.84 11.16 -6.35
CA LEU A 70 -2.44 10.75 -6.27
C LEU A 70 -1.58 11.84 -5.63
N VAL A 71 -0.53 11.41 -4.93
CA VAL A 71 0.59 12.26 -4.52
C VAL A 71 1.82 11.75 -5.26
N VAL A 72 2.50 12.62 -6.00
CA VAL A 72 3.79 12.31 -6.63
C VAL A 72 4.90 12.93 -5.77
N LEU A 73 5.85 12.10 -5.34
CA LEU A 73 6.99 12.50 -4.55
C LEU A 73 8.23 12.55 -5.44
N CYS A 74 8.68 13.78 -5.72
CA CYS A 74 9.84 14.03 -6.56
C CYS A 74 11.07 14.36 -5.72
N GLN A 75 12.22 13.78 -6.09
CA GLN A 75 13.50 14.13 -5.48
C GLN A 75 14.42 14.80 -6.51
N PRO A 76 14.97 15.99 -6.23
CA PRO A 76 15.92 16.65 -7.14
C PRO A 76 17.09 15.74 -7.49
N GLY A 77 17.41 15.64 -8.78
CA GLY A 77 18.48 14.78 -9.30
C GLY A 77 18.12 13.28 -9.41
N ARG A 78 16.85 12.91 -9.19
CA ARG A 78 16.30 11.60 -9.53
C ARG A 78 15.32 11.72 -10.69
N THR A 79 15.31 10.71 -11.53
CA THR A 79 14.40 10.60 -12.68
C THR A 79 13.19 9.72 -12.38
N ASP A 80 13.28 8.88 -11.34
CA ASP A 80 12.22 7.98 -10.92
C ASP A 80 11.54 8.53 -9.65
N ASP A 81 10.28 8.91 -9.81
CA ASP A 81 9.46 9.51 -8.77
C ASP A 81 8.54 8.46 -8.13
N MET A 82 8.20 8.66 -6.86
CA MET A 82 7.29 7.74 -6.16
C MET A 82 5.84 8.23 -6.25
N VAL A 83 4.94 7.33 -6.63
CA VAL A 83 3.49 7.58 -6.54
C VAL A 83 2.95 7.02 -5.23
N LEU A 84 2.28 7.88 -4.46
CA LEU A 84 1.60 7.53 -3.22
C LEU A 84 0.11 7.79 -3.34
N LEU A 85 -0.69 6.81 -2.92
CA LEU A 85 -2.12 6.92 -2.73
C LEU A 85 -2.54 6.15 -1.48
N SER A 86 -3.74 6.42 -0.98
CA SER A 86 -4.23 5.64 0.15
C SER A 86 -4.61 4.23 -0.33
N ARG A 87 -4.46 3.25 0.56
CA ARG A 87 -4.89 1.87 0.29
C ARG A 87 -6.38 1.77 -0.06
N SER A 88 -7.22 2.60 0.55
CA SER A 88 -8.67 2.61 0.25
C SER A 88 -8.94 3.12 -1.16
N ASP A 89 -8.25 4.18 -1.59
CA ASP A 89 -8.40 4.70 -2.95
C ASP A 89 -7.87 3.68 -3.98
N PHE A 90 -6.75 3.03 -3.68
CA PHE A 90 -6.23 1.94 -4.50
C PHE A 90 -7.25 0.82 -4.68
N ILE A 91 -7.78 0.26 -3.58
CA ILE A 91 -8.73 -0.86 -3.65
C ILE A 91 -10.03 -0.46 -4.36
N ASN A 92 -10.52 0.76 -4.11
CA ASN A 92 -11.73 1.25 -4.78
C ASN A 92 -11.53 1.42 -6.29
N TRP A 93 -10.31 1.73 -6.73
CA TRP A 93 -10.00 1.99 -8.13
C TRP A 93 -9.58 0.74 -8.91
N PHE A 94 -8.75 -0.11 -8.32
CA PHE A 94 -8.15 -1.28 -8.99
C PHE A 94 -8.73 -2.62 -8.53
N GLY A 95 -9.55 -2.64 -7.47
CA GLY A 95 -10.03 -3.85 -6.84
C GLY A 95 -9.00 -4.48 -5.89
N THR A 96 -9.34 -5.67 -5.39
CA THR A 96 -8.53 -6.38 -4.39
C THR A 96 -7.51 -7.33 -5.01
N GLY A 97 -7.77 -7.91 -6.19
CA GLY A 97 -6.82 -8.75 -6.92
C GLY A 97 -7.04 -8.61 -8.41
N GLY A 98 -6.45 -7.56 -9.00
CA GLY A 98 -6.75 -7.07 -10.34
C GLY A 98 -7.08 -8.16 -11.35
N VAL A 99 -8.14 -7.93 -12.15
CA VAL A 99 -8.35 -8.70 -13.37
C VAL A 99 -7.05 -8.69 -14.16
N ALA A 100 -6.52 -9.89 -14.44
CA ALA A 100 -5.39 -10.05 -15.34
C ALA A 100 -5.71 -9.30 -16.64
N LEU A 101 -4.88 -8.33 -17.00
CA LEU A 101 -4.85 -7.79 -18.35
C LEU A 101 -4.14 -8.80 -19.26
#